data_AF-A0A7X6XSG3-F1
#
_entry.id   AF-A0A7X6XSG3-F1
#
_cell.length_a   1.000
_cell.length_b   1.000
_cell.length_c   1.000
_cell.angle_alpha   90.00
_cell.angle_beta   90.00
_cell.angle_gamma   90.00
#
_symmetry.space_group_name_H-M   'P 1'
#
loop_
_entity.id
_entity.type
_entity.pdbx_description
1 polymer ?
#
loop_
_entity_poly.entity_id
_entity_poly.type
_entity_poly.pdbx_seq_one_letter_code
_entity_poly.pdbx_strand_id
1 'polypeptide(L)'
;MNKNEYDYFIHIFDRVQKEAQDKTGIQISYEPSTMQLEISKDGVEIYNKSINEIAYSIHIKNRNKETVDLSDMTFYDKGDKIEVMYVFLNISGKEDDFSGKVSIDWVDFYVFLRCGS
;
A
#
# COMPACT_ATOMS: atom_id res chain seq x y z
N MET A 1 8.60 -15.66 -4.54
CA MET A 1 8.88 -14.24 -4.81
C MET A 1 10.38 -14.07 -4.98
N ASN A 2 10.86 -13.72 -6.18
CA ASN A 2 12.29 -13.57 -6.43
C ASN A 2 12.72 -12.16 -6.01
N LYS A 3 13.67 -12.03 -5.08
CA LYS A 3 14.16 -10.74 -4.58
C LYS A 3 14.80 -9.85 -5.65
N ASN A 4 15.09 -10.40 -6.84
CA ASN A 4 15.77 -9.69 -7.93
C ASN A 4 14.81 -8.99 -8.90
N GLU A 5 13.49 -9.03 -8.68
CA GLU A 5 12.49 -8.42 -9.57
C GLU A 5 12.07 -7.00 -9.15
N TYR A 6 12.43 -6.57 -7.94
CA TYR A 6 12.04 -5.28 -7.37
C TYR A 6 13.27 -4.49 -6.96
N ASP A 7 13.25 -3.20 -7.29
CA ASP A 7 14.32 -2.27 -6.99
C ASP A 7 14.24 -1.79 -5.53
N TYR A 8 13.02 -1.74 -4.97
CA TYR A 8 12.77 -1.28 -3.60
C TYR A 8 11.78 -2.15 -2.85
N PHE A 9 11.98 -2.20 -1.54
CA PHE A 9 11.08 -2.82 -0.58
C PHE A 9 11.02 -1.97 0.68
N ILE A 10 9.81 -1.66 1.14
CA ILE A 10 9.58 -1.01 2.42
C ILE A 10 8.44 -1.70 3.16
N HIS A 11 8.63 -1.87 4.47
CA HIS A 11 7.58 -2.29 5.38
C HIS A 11 6.94 -1.08 6.02
N ILE A 12 5.66 -0.86 5.74
CA ILE A 12 4.86 0.17 6.39
C ILE A 12 4.06 -0.53 7.48
N PHE A 13 4.56 -0.35 8.70
CA PHE A 13 3.92 -0.81 9.91
C PHE A 13 3.78 0.36 10.86
N ASP A 14 2.70 0.32 11.63
CA ASP A 14 2.37 1.29 12.67
C ASP A 14 2.00 2.68 12.14
N ARG A 15 1.39 3.52 12.99
CA ARG A 15 0.97 4.91 12.70
C ARG A 15 2.16 5.87 12.59
N VAL A 16 3.31 5.37 12.14
CA VAL A 16 4.56 6.12 12.09
C VAL A 16 4.75 6.61 10.67
N GLN A 17 4.90 7.93 10.53
CA GLN A 17 5.35 8.52 9.28
C GLN A 17 6.70 7.89 8.91
N LYS A 18 6.79 7.31 7.72
CA LYS A 18 8.02 6.72 7.21
C LYS A 18 8.46 7.49 5.99
N GLU A 19 9.72 7.88 6.04
CA GLU A 19 10.45 8.42 4.90
C GLU A 19 11.65 7.52 4.66
N ALA A 20 11.72 6.95 3.48
CA ALA A 20 12.90 6.25 3.01
C ALA A 20 13.41 6.99 1.77
N GLN A 21 14.66 7.43 1.83
CA GLN A 21 15.38 7.97 0.69
C GLN A 21 16.56 7.07 0.37
N ASP A 22 16.75 6.76 -0.90
CA ASP A 22 17.84 5.94 -1.37
C ASP A 22 18.86 6.73 -2.21
N LYS A 23 19.91 6.05 -2.69
CA LYS A 23 20.95 6.68 -3.52
C LYS A 23 20.51 6.95 -4.97
N THR A 24 19.38 6.42 -5.41
CA THR A 24 18.82 6.67 -6.75
C THR A 24 17.92 7.89 -6.82
N GLY A 25 17.70 8.57 -5.69
CA GLY A 25 16.84 9.75 -5.61
C GLY A 25 15.37 9.39 -5.40
N ILE A 26 15.02 8.13 -5.15
CA ILE A 26 13.65 7.73 -4.83
C ILE A 26 13.38 8.02 -3.37
N GLN A 27 12.25 8.69 -3.11
CA GLN A 27 11.72 8.95 -1.80
C GLN A 27 10.31 8.36 -1.70
N ILE A 28 10.06 7.59 -0.65
CA ILE A 28 8.74 7.05 -0.32
C ILE A 28 8.28 7.71 0.97
N SER A 29 7.10 8.31 0.96
CA SER A 29 6.46 8.86 2.15
C SER A 29 5.07 8.24 2.36
N TYR A 30 4.73 8.00 3.62
CA TYR A 30 3.41 7.53 4.03
C TYR A 30 2.89 8.41 5.16
N GLU A 31 1.70 9.00 4.97
CA GLU A 31 0.99 9.78 5.98
C GLU A 31 -0.14 8.92 6.59
N PRO A 32 0.02 8.41 7.82
CA PRO A 32 -0.96 7.51 8.43
C PRO A 32 -2.33 8.15 8.69
N SER A 33 -2.40 9.47 8.89
CA SER A 33 -3.68 10.16 9.17
C SER A 33 -4.59 10.26 7.94
N THR A 34 -4.00 10.37 6.75
CA THR A 34 -4.72 10.41 5.46
C THR A 34 -4.65 9.08 4.71
N MET A 35 -3.83 8.13 5.20
CA MET A 35 -3.49 6.87 4.55
C MET A 35 -3.01 7.07 3.11
N GLN A 36 -2.21 8.11 2.92
CA GLN A 36 -1.70 8.50 1.62
C GLN A 36 -0.26 8.00 1.45
N LEU A 37 -0.01 7.24 0.39
CA LEU A 37 1.35 6.89 -0.04
C LEU A 37 1.74 7.79 -1.20
N GLU A 38 2.91 8.40 -1.11
CA GLU A 38 3.53 9.17 -2.18
C GLU A 38 4.93 8.60 -2.46
N ILE A 39 5.27 8.53 -3.74
CA ILE A 39 6.60 8.17 -4.20
C ILE A 39 7.06 9.27 -5.14
N SER A 40 8.22 9.84 -4.84
CA SER A 40 8.88 10.84 -5.68
C SER A 40 10.25 10.34 -6.12
N LYS A 41 10.73 10.87 -7.25
CA LYS A 41 12.08 10.65 -7.76
C LYS A 41 12.70 12.00 -8.06
N ASP A 42 13.86 12.28 -7.45
CA ASP A 42 14.56 13.56 -7.56
C ASP A 42 13.64 14.77 -7.23
N GLY A 43 12.76 14.58 -6.24
CA GLY A 43 11.79 15.59 -5.79
C GLY A 43 10.53 15.76 -6.67
N VAL A 44 10.38 14.96 -7.73
CA VAL A 44 9.17 14.97 -8.57
C VAL A 44 8.28 13.79 -8.21
N GLU A 45 7.00 14.06 -7.87
CA GLU A 45 6.01 13.01 -7.65
C GLU A 45 5.87 12.13 -8.91
N ILE A 46 6.04 10.83 -8.73
CA ILE A 46 5.87 9.82 -9.80
C ILE A 46 4.75 8.83 -9.51
N TYR A 47 4.24 8.81 -8.28
CA TYR A 47 3.15 7.96 -7.86
C TYR A 47 2.49 8.48 -6.58
N ASN A 48 1.16 8.42 -6.54
CA ASN A 48 0.35 8.90 -5.43
C ASN A 48 -0.91 8.02 -5.31
N LYS A 49 -1.14 7.41 -4.15
CA LYS A 49 -2.29 6.51 -3.97
C LYS A 49 -2.84 6.46 -2.54
N SER A 50 -4.16 6.47 -2.45
CA SER A 50 -4.88 6.24 -1.20
C SER A 50 -4.83 4.76 -0.81
N ILE A 51 -4.15 4.47 0.28
CA ILE A 51 -4.10 3.13 0.88
C ILE A 51 -5.46 2.75 1.47
N ASN A 52 -6.24 3.74 1.93
CA ASN A 52 -7.60 3.51 2.41
C ASN A 52 -8.50 2.94 1.29
N GLU A 53 -8.42 3.47 0.06
CA GLU A 53 -9.19 2.95 -1.07
C GLU A 53 -8.78 1.52 -1.44
N ILE A 54 -7.48 1.22 -1.44
CA ILE A 54 -6.97 -0.13 -1.72
C ILE A 54 -7.45 -1.10 -0.64
N ALA A 55 -7.25 -0.77 0.65
CA ALA A 55 -7.67 -1.60 1.77
C ALA A 55 -9.19 -1.84 1.78
N TYR A 56 -9.98 -0.80 1.49
CA TYR A 56 -11.42 -0.93 1.30
C TYR A 56 -11.76 -1.91 0.18
N SER A 57 -11.10 -1.81 -0.98
CA SER A 57 -11.36 -2.72 -2.10
C SER A 57 -11.05 -4.19 -1.77
N ILE A 58 -9.95 -4.44 -1.03
CA ILE A 58 -9.57 -5.76 -0.54
C ILE A 58 -10.63 -6.30 0.41
N HIS A 59 -11.10 -5.47 1.35
CA HIS A 59 -12.16 -5.85 2.29
C HIS A 59 -13.45 -6.22 1.56
N ILE A 60 -13.93 -5.38 0.66
CA ILE A 60 -15.17 -5.64 -0.09
C ILE A 60 -15.06 -6.93 -0.93
N LYS A 61 -13.91 -7.18 -1.58
CA LYS A 61 -13.68 -8.41 -2.36
C LYS A 61 -13.70 -9.67 -1.48
N ASN A 62 -13.31 -9.54 -0.23
CA ASN A 62 -13.16 -10.65 0.71
C ASN A 62 -14.19 -10.65 1.84
N ARG A 63 -15.27 -9.88 1.70
CA ARG A 63 -16.32 -9.77 2.72
C ARG A 63 -16.89 -11.15 3.03
N ASN A 64 -17.15 -11.39 4.32
CA ASN A 64 -17.65 -12.67 4.86
C ASN A 64 -16.64 -13.84 4.83
N LYS A 65 -15.38 -13.61 4.45
CA LYS A 65 -14.33 -14.60 4.64
C LYS A 65 -13.73 -14.43 6.04
N GLU A 66 -13.64 -15.53 6.79
CA GLU A 66 -12.94 -15.55 8.09
C GLU A 66 -11.41 -15.51 7.92
N THR A 67 -10.92 -16.04 6.81
CA THR A 67 -9.49 -16.05 6.44
C THR A 67 -9.34 -15.66 4.98
N VAL A 68 -8.31 -14.87 4.68
CA VAL A 68 -8.05 -14.36 3.33
C VAL A 68 -6.64 -14.77 2.93
N ASP A 69 -6.52 -15.36 1.75
CA ASP A 69 -5.22 -15.76 1.20
C ASP A 69 -4.37 -14.54 0.86
N LEU A 70 -3.05 -14.68 0.97
CA LEU A 70 -2.10 -13.60 0.69
C LEU A 70 -2.28 -12.99 -0.71
N SER A 71 -2.62 -13.82 -1.71
CA SER A 71 -2.87 -13.35 -3.07
C SER A 71 -4.09 -12.43 -3.17
N ASP A 72 -5.11 -12.63 -2.33
CA ASP A 72 -6.28 -11.77 -2.23
C ASP A 72 -6.03 -10.51 -1.39
N MET A 73 -4.96 -10.52 -0.57
CA MET A 73 -4.43 -9.38 0.18
C MET A 73 -3.34 -8.60 -0.58
N THR A 74 -3.08 -8.98 -1.84
CA THR A 74 -2.06 -8.35 -2.67
C THR A 74 -2.71 -7.46 -3.74
N PHE A 75 -2.25 -6.23 -3.88
CA PHE A 75 -2.70 -5.29 -4.91
C PHE A 75 -1.52 -4.91 -5.82
N TYR A 76 -1.78 -4.85 -7.11
CA TYR A 76 -0.80 -4.49 -8.13
C TYR A 76 -1.26 -3.24 -8.86
N ASP A 77 -0.36 -2.27 -8.98
CA ASP A 77 -0.57 -1.08 -9.76
C ASP A 77 0.58 -0.87 -10.73
N LYS A 78 0.26 -0.45 -11.95
CA LYS A 78 1.22 -0.18 -13.01
C LYS A 78 0.95 1.21 -13.55
N GLY A 79 1.75 2.17 -13.09
CA GLY A 79 1.80 3.50 -13.66
C GLY A 79 2.78 3.59 -14.83
N ASP A 80 2.86 4.77 -15.44
CA ASP A 80 3.73 5.01 -16.60
C ASP A 80 5.23 4.93 -16.25
N LYS A 81 5.59 5.29 -15.01
CA LYS A 81 6.99 5.41 -14.56
C LYS A 81 7.41 4.34 -13.55
N ILE A 82 6.44 3.69 -12.91
CA ILE A 82 6.68 2.79 -11.79
C ILE A 82 5.60 1.74 -11.70
N GLU A 83 6.01 0.54 -11.31
CA GLU A 83 5.11 -0.55 -10.91
C GLU A 83 5.21 -0.72 -9.40
N VAL A 84 4.06 -0.85 -8.76
CA VAL A 84 3.92 -0.93 -7.30
C VAL A 84 3.13 -2.19 -6.95
N MET A 85 3.69 -3.02 -6.08
CA MET A 85 2.98 -4.14 -5.47
C MET A 85 2.83 -3.88 -3.97
N TYR A 86 1.59 -3.97 -3.50
CA TYR A 86 1.23 -3.90 -2.10
C TYR A 86 0.91 -5.29 -1.59
N VAL A 87 1.47 -5.66 -0.46
CA VAL A 87 1.13 -6.92 0.22
C VAL A 87 0.63 -6.58 1.61
N PHE A 88 -0.68 -6.62 1.81
CA PHE A 88 -1.29 -6.33 3.10
C PHE A 88 -1.17 -7.55 4.01
N LEU A 89 -0.58 -7.34 5.19
CA LEU A 89 -0.48 -8.32 6.25
C LEU A 89 -1.69 -8.23 7.18
N ASN A 90 -2.19 -7.01 7.40
CA ASN A 90 -3.39 -6.77 8.17
C ASN A 90 -4.12 -5.51 7.70
N ILE A 91 -5.45 -5.56 7.76
CA ILE A 91 -6.35 -4.44 7.57
C ILE A 91 -7.32 -4.47 8.75
N SER A 92 -7.28 -3.45 9.59
CA SER A 92 -8.16 -3.34 10.75
C SER A 92 -9.06 -2.12 10.60
N GLY A 93 -10.29 -2.27 11.05
CA GLY A 93 -11.29 -1.23 10.93
C GLY A 93 -12.62 -1.64 11.55
N LYS A 94 -13.65 -0.90 11.19
CA LYS A 94 -15.03 -1.16 11.59
C LYS A 94 -15.92 -1.15 10.37
N GLU A 95 -16.90 -2.04 10.39
CA GLU A 95 -18.01 -2.03 9.46
C GLU A 95 -19.29 -1.84 10.28
N ASP A 96 -20.10 -0.88 9.88
CA ASP A 96 -21.42 -0.67 10.46
C ASP A 96 -22.43 -1.58 9.75
N ASP A 97 -22.99 -2.54 10.48
CA ASP A 97 -23.89 -3.58 9.93
C ASP A 97 -25.21 -3.00 9.36
N PHE A 98 -25.62 -1.80 9.80
CA PHE A 98 -26.88 -1.20 9.37
C PHE A 98 -26.75 -0.36 8.09
N SER A 99 -25.69 0.42 7.99
CA SER A 99 -25.41 1.33 6.87
C SER A 99 -24.46 0.72 5.83
N GLY A 100 -23.77 -0.38 6.18
CA GLY A 100 -22.70 -0.96 5.38
C GLY A 100 -21.46 -0.07 5.29
N LYS A 101 -21.36 0.97 6.12
CA LYS A 101 -20.25 1.92 6.10
C LYS A 101 -19.01 1.25 6.68
N VAL A 102 -17.95 1.17 5.89
CA VAL A 102 -16.63 0.66 6.31
C VAL A 102 -15.71 1.83 6.62
N SER A 103 -15.00 1.73 7.75
CA SER A 103 -13.94 2.63 8.18
C SER A 103 -12.67 1.81 8.39
N ILE A 104 -11.59 2.13 7.69
CA ILE A 104 -10.28 1.53 7.93
C ILE A 104 -9.57 2.36 8.99
N ASP A 105 -9.16 1.72 10.09
CA ASP A 105 -8.53 2.38 11.23
C ASP A 105 -7.00 2.32 11.17
N TRP A 106 -6.46 1.20 10.66
CA TRP A 106 -5.03 1.03 10.42
C TRP A 106 -4.75 -0.16 9.50
N VAL A 107 -3.56 -0.15 8.91
CA VAL A 107 -3.08 -1.18 7.98
C VAL A 107 -1.63 -1.53 8.29
N ASP A 108 -1.24 -2.75 7.96
CA ASP A 108 0.14 -3.22 7.98
C ASP A 108 0.43 -3.88 6.62
N PHE A 109 1.42 -3.37 5.90
CA PHE A 109 1.67 -3.80 4.54
C PHE A 109 3.11 -3.58 4.09
N TYR A 110 3.52 -4.39 3.13
CA TYR A 110 4.74 -4.18 2.36
C TYR A 110 4.43 -3.44 1.06
N VAL A 111 5.37 -2.62 0.63
CA VAL A 111 5.40 -2.00 -0.70
C VAL A 111 6.66 -2.46 -1.42
N PHE A 112 6.48 -2.96 -2.63
CA PHE A 112 7.57 -3.32 -3.55
C PHE A 112 7.47 -2.45 -4.77
N LEU A 113 8.60 -1.87 -5.17
CA LEU A 113 8.66 -0.99 -6.34
C LEU A 113 9.55 -1.59 -7.41
N ARG A 114 9.12 -1.42 -8.65
CA ARG A 114 9.96 -1.63 -9.83
C ARG A 114 9.89 -0.37 -10.68
N CYS A 115 11.02 0.27 -10.90
CA CYS A 115 11.11 1.43 -11.76
C CYS A 115 11.25 0.98 -13.21
N GLY A 116 10.53 1.65 -14.11
CA GLY A 116 10.79 1.49 -15.54
C GLY A 116 12.21 1.96 -15.84
N SER A 117 12.99 1.12 -16.52
CA SER A 117 14.30 1.46 -17.10
C SER A 117 14.15 2.42 -18.27
#